data_AF-A0A090N073-F1
#
_entry.id   AF-A0A090N073-F1
#
_cell.length_a   1.000
_cell.length_b   1.000
_cell.length_c   1.000
_cell.angle_alpha   90.00
_cell.angle_beta   90.00
_cell.angle_gamma   90.00
#
_symmetry.space_group_name_H-M   'P 1'
#
loop_
_entity.id
_entity.type
_entity.pdbx_description
1 polymer ?
#
loop_
_entity_poly.entity_id
_entity_poly.type
_entity_poly.pdbx_seq_one_letter_code
_entity_poly.pdbx_strand_id
1 'polypeptide(L)'
;MNFGAKFWVFIIILISSCYELGSKYYYNTNGIFYSPNLSYAVKIEKLPNETIIKVDNQVVKKGYVYYDYNNCYYSKKDPKEYGLRVDSINVSLIVTTDDNRTIDICLKLRTTKNRNMIQWRNYMFIADVIALLKIPIILCMFFCMWGKTHFVKILLFISTIQVISTFFSDWLLIVGKHKFYQFVNLTEEEAVGKFGLPRTMIDGFLLFYMGTDLVIQCLTIILIFIYWGLICGKEFYFLV
;
A
#
# COMPACT_ATOMS: atom_id res chain seq x y z
N MET A 1 -10.10 25.75 34.64
CA MET A 1 -9.99 24.58 33.73
C MET A 1 -10.76 24.89 32.46
N ASN A 2 -10.12 24.94 31.28
CA ASN A 2 -10.79 25.24 30.01
C ASN A 2 -11.53 24.01 29.47
N PHE A 3 -12.79 23.83 29.89
CA PHE A 3 -13.69 22.79 29.39
C PHE A 3 -13.84 22.88 27.86
N GLY A 4 -14.00 24.08 27.30
CA GLY A 4 -14.09 24.28 25.85
C GLY A 4 -12.89 23.71 25.08
N ALA A 5 -11.65 23.98 25.52
CA ALA A 5 -10.46 23.52 24.82
C ALA A 5 -10.31 21.99 24.81
N LYS A 6 -10.60 21.33 25.94
CA LYS A 6 -10.57 19.86 26.05
C LYS A 6 -11.57 19.20 25.10
N PHE A 7 -12.79 19.73 25.06
CA PHE A 7 -13.85 19.25 24.18
C PHE A 7 -13.45 19.36 22.71
N TRP A 8 -13.01 20.55 22.28
CA TRP A 8 -12.65 20.79 20.88
C TRP A 8 -11.47 19.94 20.41
N VAL A 9 -10.41 19.83 21.22
CA VAL A 9 -9.27 18.97 20.88
C VAL A 9 -9.71 17.52 20.74
N PHE A 10 -10.57 17.02 21.64
CA PHE A 10 -11.12 15.67 21.53
C PHE A 10 -11.93 15.46 20.23
N ILE A 11 -12.78 16.41 19.86
CA ILE A 11 -13.56 16.34 18.61
C ILE A 11 -12.63 16.30 17.40
N ILE A 12 -11.54 17.08 17.39
CA ILE A 12 -10.57 17.05 16.29
C ILE A 12 -9.86 15.69 16.23
N ILE A 13 -9.47 15.10 17.37
CA ILE A 13 -8.90 13.74 17.41
C ILE A 13 -9.87 12.72 16.80
N LEU A 14 -11.16 12.81 17.14
CA LEU A 14 -12.19 11.92 16.61
C LEU A 14 -12.32 12.10 15.09
N ILE A 15 -12.40 13.33 14.60
CA ILE A 15 -12.52 13.63 13.16
C ILE A 15 -11.30 13.12 12.40
N SER A 16 -10.08 13.40 12.89
CA SER A 16 -8.85 12.91 12.26
C SER A 16 -8.78 11.39 12.25
N SER A 17 -9.16 10.73 13.34
CA SER A 17 -9.18 9.26 13.42
C SER A 17 -10.21 8.63 12.48
N CYS A 18 -11.38 9.25 12.33
CA CYS A 18 -12.39 8.85 11.35
C CYS A 18 -11.91 9.08 9.91
N TYR A 19 -11.20 10.19 9.65
CA TYR A 19 -10.59 10.46 8.36
C TYR A 19 -9.54 9.39 8.02
N GLU A 20 -8.65 9.05 8.95
CA GLU A 20 -7.64 7.98 8.76
C GLU A 20 -8.28 6.63 8.43
N LEU A 21 -9.38 6.26 9.12
CA LEU A 21 -10.10 5.02 8.82
C LEU A 21 -10.79 5.09 7.45
N GLY A 22 -11.41 6.24 7.14
CA GLY A 22 -12.09 6.47 5.87
C GLY A 22 -11.14 6.51 4.68
N SER A 23 -9.96 7.11 4.83
CA SER A 23 -8.92 7.17 3.81
C SER A 23 -8.44 5.76 3.47
N LYS A 24 -8.12 4.95 4.49
CA LYS A 24 -7.77 3.53 4.36
C LYS A 24 -8.86 2.72 3.68
N TYR A 25 -10.12 2.92 4.06
CA TYR A 25 -11.24 2.24 3.41
C TYR A 25 -11.36 2.62 1.93
N TYR A 26 -11.38 3.92 1.62
CA TYR A 26 -11.42 4.43 0.25
C TYR A 26 -10.27 3.90 -0.59
N TYR A 27 -9.06 3.85 -0.01
CA TYR A 27 -7.87 3.33 -0.66
C TYR A 27 -7.93 1.81 -0.87
N ASN A 28 -8.44 1.04 0.08
CA ASN A 28 -8.62 -0.40 -0.06
C ASN A 28 -9.71 -0.75 -1.10
N THR A 29 -10.82 0.00 -1.14
CA THR A 29 -11.91 -0.23 -2.09
C THR A 29 -11.58 0.23 -3.50
N ASN A 30 -10.81 1.31 -3.67
CA ASN A 30 -10.48 1.88 -4.98
C ASN A 30 -9.06 1.57 -5.47
N GLY A 31 -8.18 1.01 -4.62
CA GLY A 31 -6.73 1.02 -4.86
C GLY A 31 -6.01 -0.34 -4.79
N ILE A 32 -6.52 -1.36 -4.10
CA ILE A 32 -5.66 -2.53 -3.79
C ILE A 32 -6.08 -3.83 -4.43
N PHE A 33 -7.37 -4.09 -4.65
CA PHE A 33 -7.73 -5.38 -5.21
C PHE A 33 -7.55 -5.47 -6.72
N TYR A 34 -7.67 -4.37 -7.46
CA TYR A 34 -7.52 -4.37 -8.93
C TYR A 34 -7.15 -2.98 -9.51
N SER A 35 -6.30 -2.19 -8.84
CA SER A 35 -5.87 -0.92 -9.43
C SER A 35 -4.81 -1.17 -10.52
N PRO A 36 -4.97 -0.59 -11.73
CA PRO A 36 -3.93 -0.50 -12.75
C PRO A 36 -2.59 0.10 -12.27
N ASN A 37 -2.56 0.68 -11.07
CA ASN A 37 -1.36 1.26 -10.47
C ASN A 37 -0.48 0.23 -9.72
N LEU A 38 -1.03 -0.93 -9.37
CA LEU A 38 -0.28 -2.04 -8.74
C LEU A 38 0.12 -3.13 -9.73
N SER A 39 -0.60 -3.25 -10.84
CA SER A 39 -0.33 -4.19 -11.93
C SER A 39 0.35 -3.48 -13.10
N TYR A 40 1.27 -4.18 -13.74
CA TYR A 40 1.97 -3.70 -14.93
C TYR A 40 1.27 -4.23 -16.16
N ALA A 41 0.93 -3.33 -17.07
CA ALA A 41 0.23 -3.65 -18.29
C ALA A 41 1.17 -3.58 -19.49
N VAL A 42 1.17 -4.62 -20.32
CA VAL A 42 1.97 -4.67 -21.53
C VAL A 42 1.10 -5.06 -22.70
N LYS A 43 1.16 -4.25 -23.76
CA LYS A 43 0.55 -4.58 -25.04
C LYS A 43 1.49 -5.51 -25.80
N ILE A 44 1.02 -6.72 -26.12
CA ILE A 44 1.85 -7.76 -26.73
C ILE A 44 2.40 -7.30 -28.09
N GLU A 45 1.63 -6.55 -28.87
CA GLU A 45 2.11 -6.05 -30.16
C GLU A 45 3.27 -5.04 -30.07
N LYS A 46 3.53 -4.47 -28.88
CA LYS A 46 4.63 -3.53 -28.66
C LYS A 46 5.89 -4.20 -28.11
N LEU A 47 5.82 -5.50 -27.81
CA LEU A 47 6.96 -6.24 -27.30
C LEU A 47 7.95 -6.56 -28.44
N PRO A 48 9.26 -6.52 -28.15
CA PRO A 48 10.29 -6.87 -29.11
C PRO A 48 10.33 -8.40 -29.30
N ASN A 49 10.93 -8.85 -30.40
CA ASN A 49 10.90 -10.27 -30.81
C ASN A 49 11.60 -11.21 -29.81
N GLU A 50 12.50 -10.67 -29.01
CA GLU A 50 13.22 -11.33 -27.91
C GLU A 50 12.32 -11.68 -26.72
N THR A 51 11.08 -11.16 -26.72
CA THR A 51 10.05 -11.43 -25.71
C THR A 51 8.93 -12.28 -26.30
N ILE A 52 8.71 -13.46 -25.73
CA ILE A 52 7.70 -14.42 -26.17
C ILE A 52 6.60 -14.51 -25.11
N ILE A 53 5.36 -14.28 -25.53
CA ILE A 53 4.17 -14.52 -24.70
C ILE A 53 3.56 -15.85 -25.06
N LYS A 54 3.34 -16.71 -24.05
CA LYS A 54 2.50 -17.90 -24.20
C LYS A 54 1.27 -17.78 -23.32
N VAL A 55 0.11 -18.07 -23.88
CA VAL A 55 -1.17 -18.18 -23.16
C VAL A 55 -1.71 -19.58 -23.42
N ASP A 56 -1.98 -20.33 -22.36
CA ASP A 56 -2.43 -21.72 -22.48
C ASP A 56 -1.50 -22.57 -23.38
N ASN A 57 -0.19 -22.38 -23.18
CA ASN A 57 0.92 -22.99 -23.93
C ASN A 57 1.01 -22.62 -25.42
N GLN A 58 0.16 -21.71 -25.92
CA GLN A 58 0.21 -21.22 -27.30
C GLN A 58 0.89 -19.86 -27.38
N VAL A 59 1.73 -19.64 -28.39
CA VAL A 59 2.35 -18.34 -28.62
C VAL A 59 1.30 -17.36 -29.13
N VAL A 60 1.13 -16.24 -28.41
CA VAL A 60 0.15 -15.21 -28.76
C VAL A 60 0.90 -13.93 -29.15
N LYS A 61 0.45 -13.28 -30.23
CA LYS A 61 1.06 -12.04 -30.75
C LYS A 61 0.23 -10.78 -30.52
N LYS A 62 -0.99 -10.89 -29.98
CA LYS A 62 -1.95 -9.79 -29.82
C LYS A 62 -2.61 -9.82 -28.46
N GLY A 63 -3.05 -8.66 -27.98
CA GLY A 63 -3.70 -8.52 -26.68
C GLY A 63 -2.78 -7.91 -25.63
N TYR A 64 -3.09 -8.16 -24.37
CA TYR A 64 -2.49 -7.50 -23.23
C TYR A 64 -2.13 -8.50 -22.15
N VAL A 65 -0.94 -8.35 -21.58
CA VAL A 65 -0.50 -9.08 -20.38
C VAL A 65 -0.47 -8.10 -19.22
N TYR A 66 -1.13 -8.50 -18.13
CA TYR A 66 -1.09 -7.82 -16.84
C TYR A 66 -0.32 -8.67 -15.88
N TYR A 67 0.61 -8.09 -15.14
CA TYR A 67 1.28 -8.82 -14.09
C TYR A 67 1.49 -7.96 -12.87
N ASP A 68 1.30 -8.56 -11.70
CA ASP A 68 1.63 -7.97 -10.42
C ASP A 68 2.69 -8.83 -9.72
N TYR A 69 2.86 -8.68 -8.41
CA TYR A 69 3.86 -9.43 -7.64
C TYR A 69 3.50 -10.89 -7.38
N ASN A 70 2.28 -11.31 -7.71
CA ASN A 70 1.73 -12.61 -7.38
C ASN A 70 1.29 -13.39 -8.63
N ASN A 71 0.76 -12.71 -9.63
CA ASN A 71 0.07 -13.33 -10.76
C ASN A 71 0.33 -12.58 -12.07
N CYS A 72 0.20 -13.34 -13.16
CA CYS A 72 0.05 -12.82 -14.51
C CYS A 72 -1.33 -13.18 -15.05
N TYR A 73 -1.86 -12.28 -15.87
CA TYR A 73 -3.16 -12.38 -16.49
C TYR A 73 -3.05 -11.96 -17.94
N TYR A 74 -3.82 -12.61 -18.80
CA TYR A 74 -3.97 -12.23 -20.19
C TYR A 74 -5.37 -11.68 -20.43
N SER A 75 -5.45 -10.63 -21.24
CA SER A 75 -6.71 -10.10 -21.75
C SER A 75 -6.58 -9.77 -23.24
N LYS A 76 -7.61 -10.10 -24.02
CA LYS A 76 -7.71 -9.79 -25.45
C LYS A 76 -8.03 -8.31 -25.69
N LYS A 77 -8.71 -7.66 -24.73
CA LYS A 77 -9.18 -6.26 -24.85
C LYS A 77 -8.39 -5.35 -23.93
N ASP A 78 -8.35 -4.06 -24.26
CA ASP A 78 -7.74 -3.06 -23.38
C ASP A 78 -8.65 -2.84 -22.16
N PRO A 79 -8.23 -3.18 -20.94
CA PRO A 79 -9.03 -2.96 -19.74
C PRO A 79 -9.09 -1.49 -19.32
N LYS A 80 -8.28 -0.59 -19.90
CA LYS A 80 -8.48 0.85 -19.71
C LYS A 80 -9.82 1.31 -20.29
N GLU A 81 -10.32 0.62 -21.32
CA GLU A 81 -11.62 0.90 -21.93
C GLU A 81 -12.75 0.03 -21.37
N TYR A 82 -12.47 -1.24 -21.02
CA TYR A 82 -13.51 -2.23 -20.73
C TYR A 82 -13.48 -2.82 -19.30
N GLY A 83 -12.58 -2.34 -18.44
CA GLY A 83 -12.24 -2.98 -17.17
C GLY A 83 -11.43 -4.27 -17.36
N LEU A 84 -10.73 -4.74 -16.32
CA LEU A 84 -9.91 -5.95 -16.40
C LEU A 84 -10.79 -7.20 -16.57
N ARG A 85 -10.93 -7.67 -17.82
CA ARG A 85 -11.55 -8.96 -18.15
C ARG A 85 -10.45 -9.99 -18.35
N VAL A 86 -10.25 -10.83 -17.34
CA VAL A 86 -9.25 -11.90 -17.35
C VAL A 86 -9.71 -13.00 -18.30
N ASP A 87 -9.03 -13.15 -19.44
CA ASP A 87 -9.29 -14.22 -20.40
C ASP A 87 -8.52 -15.50 -20.04
N SER A 88 -7.33 -15.38 -19.44
CA SER A 88 -6.56 -16.53 -18.94
C SER A 88 -5.59 -16.11 -17.83
N ILE A 89 -5.32 -17.04 -16.92
CA ILE A 89 -4.32 -16.92 -15.83
C ILE A 89 -3.05 -17.76 -16.11
N ASN A 90 -3.09 -18.59 -17.16
CA ASN A 90 -1.97 -19.45 -17.54
C ASN A 90 -1.14 -18.73 -18.60
N VAL A 91 -0.32 -17.80 -18.12
CA VAL A 91 0.48 -16.91 -18.96
C VAL A 91 1.95 -17.09 -18.63
N SER A 92 2.78 -17.21 -19.66
CA SER A 92 4.23 -17.14 -19.58
C SER A 92 4.72 -15.92 -20.34
N LEU A 93 5.55 -15.12 -19.67
CA LEU A 93 6.23 -13.95 -20.24
C LEU A 93 7.72 -14.29 -20.26
N ILE A 94 8.20 -14.77 -21.40
CA ILE A 94 9.55 -15.32 -21.55
C ILE A 94 10.41 -14.26 -22.21
N VAL A 95 11.50 -13.87 -21.56
CA VAL A 95 12.54 -12.99 -22.13
C VAL A 95 13.84 -13.77 -22.29
N THR A 96 14.58 -13.49 -23.37
CA THR A 96 15.90 -14.10 -23.63
C THR A 96 16.98 -13.05 -23.49
N THR A 97 17.87 -13.20 -22.50
CA THR A 97 18.98 -12.26 -22.27
C THR A 97 20.14 -12.50 -23.24
N ASP A 98 21.09 -11.55 -23.33
CA ASP A 98 22.26 -11.68 -24.23
C ASP A 98 23.13 -12.89 -23.90
N ASP A 99 23.20 -13.27 -22.62
CA ASP A 99 23.86 -14.51 -22.16
C ASP A 99 23.10 -15.80 -22.53
N ASN A 100 22.10 -15.72 -23.41
CA ASN A 100 21.22 -16.82 -23.81
C ASN A 100 20.44 -17.47 -22.65
N ARG A 101 20.21 -16.71 -21.55
CA ARG A 101 19.37 -17.15 -20.44
C ARG A 101 17.92 -16.82 -20.74
N THR A 102 17.04 -17.82 -20.67
CA THR A 102 15.59 -17.63 -20.80
C THR A 102 14.96 -17.47 -19.42
N ILE A 103 14.27 -16.36 -19.19
CA ILE A 103 13.58 -16.07 -17.93
C ILE A 103 12.09 -15.99 -18.20
N ASP A 104 11.31 -16.87 -17.56
CA ASP A 104 9.85 -16.73 -17.51
C ASP A 104 9.46 -15.91 -16.27
N ILE A 105 9.15 -14.64 -16.52
CA ILE A 105 8.78 -13.65 -15.51
C ILE A 105 7.52 -14.11 -14.76
N CYS A 106 6.52 -14.62 -15.47
CA CYS A 106 5.25 -15.03 -14.88
C CYS A 106 5.37 -16.29 -14.02
N LEU A 107 6.14 -17.28 -14.51
CA LEU A 107 6.45 -18.45 -13.70
C LEU A 107 7.21 -18.07 -12.43
N LYS A 108 8.17 -17.13 -12.53
CA LYS A 108 8.98 -16.70 -11.39
C LYS A 108 8.16 -15.93 -10.35
N LEU A 109 7.24 -15.07 -10.78
CA LEU A 109 6.29 -14.38 -9.89
C LEU A 109 5.36 -15.37 -9.16
N ARG A 110 4.95 -16.44 -9.84
CA ARG A 110 4.06 -17.46 -9.24
C ARG A 110 4.77 -18.37 -8.25
N THR A 111 6.00 -18.76 -8.58
CA THR A 111 6.78 -19.75 -7.81
C THR A 111 7.60 -19.12 -6.69
N THR A 112 8.10 -17.91 -6.91
CA THR A 112 8.87 -17.17 -5.93
C THR A 112 7.96 -16.10 -5.35
N LYS A 113 7.68 -16.16 -4.06
CA LYS A 113 6.96 -15.07 -3.38
C LYS A 113 7.96 -14.05 -2.88
N ASN A 114 7.79 -12.79 -3.25
CA ASN A 114 8.65 -11.71 -2.76
C ASN A 114 8.36 -11.46 -1.26
N ARG A 115 9.33 -11.78 -0.39
CA ARG A 115 9.21 -11.63 1.06
C ARG A 115 8.87 -10.19 1.48
N ASN A 116 9.45 -9.19 0.81
CA ASN A 116 9.19 -7.78 1.11
C ASN A 116 7.75 -7.39 0.80
N MET A 117 7.17 -7.96 -0.26
CA MET A 117 5.77 -7.70 -0.66
C MET A 117 4.76 -8.37 0.27
N ILE A 118 5.07 -9.57 0.75
CA ILE A 118 4.26 -10.23 1.79
C ILE A 118 4.31 -9.40 3.08
N GLN A 119 5.51 -8.98 3.50
CA GLN A 119 5.69 -8.18 4.71
C GLN A 119 4.99 -6.83 4.58
N TRP A 120 5.13 -6.13 3.46
CA TRP A 120 4.42 -4.90 3.15
C TRP A 120 2.91 -5.02 3.40
N ARG A 121 2.30 -6.03 2.76
CA ARG A 121 0.85 -6.29 2.87
C ARG A 121 0.44 -6.61 4.30
N ASN A 122 1.25 -7.36 5.03
CA ASN A 122 0.98 -7.69 6.42
C ASN A 122 1.05 -6.45 7.32
N TYR A 123 2.06 -5.58 7.15
CA TYR A 123 2.16 -4.34 7.91
C TYR A 123 1.02 -3.37 7.57
N MET A 124 0.59 -3.34 6.30
CA MET A 124 -0.58 -2.57 5.89
C MET A 124 -1.84 -3.05 6.59
N PHE A 125 -2.08 -4.37 6.57
CA PHE A 125 -3.22 -4.97 7.25
C PHE A 125 -3.20 -4.71 8.75
N ILE A 126 -2.04 -4.82 9.40
CA ILE A 126 -1.87 -4.49 10.82
C ILE A 126 -2.21 -3.01 11.07
N ALA A 127 -1.71 -2.09 10.25
CA ALA A 127 -2.02 -0.68 10.39
C ALA A 127 -3.51 -0.37 10.22
N ASP A 128 -4.23 -1.12 9.38
CA ASP A 128 -5.68 -0.96 9.17
C ASP A 128 -6.49 -1.50 10.36
N VAL A 129 -6.12 -2.68 10.87
CA VAL A 129 -6.73 -3.25 12.09
C VAL A 129 -6.52 -2.31 13.28
N ILE A 130 -5.33 -1.74 13.42
CA ILE A 130 -5.03 -0.77 14.46
C ILE A 130 -5.88 0.49 14.32
N ALA A 131 -6.01 1.05 13.10
CA ALA A 131 -6.84 2.22 12.84
C ALA A 131 -8.30 1.98 13.25
N LEU A 132 -8.83 0.79 12.97
CA LEU A 132 -10.17 0.38 13.39
C LEU A 132 -10.29 0.25 14.92
N LEU A 133 -9.30 -0.37 15.57
CA LEU A 133 -9.26 -0.57 17.03
C LEU A 133 -9.26 0.75 17.82
N LYS A 134 -8.72 1.84 17.25
CA LYS A 134 -8.71 3.16 17.89
C LYS A 134 -10.12 3.73 18.10
N ILE A 135 -11.07 3.45 17.20
CA ILE A 135 -12.40 4.06 17.24
C ILE A 135 -13.17 3.68 18.51
N PRO A 136 -13.30 2.39 18.91
CA PRO A 136 -13.90 2.03 20.19
C PRO A 136 -13.24 2.70 21.40
N ILE A 137 -11.91 2.89 21.39
CA ILE A 137 -11.18 3.53 22.49
C ILE A 137 -11.56 5.01 22.60
N ILE A 138 -11.63 5.70 21.47
CA ILE A 138 -12.08 7.10 21.41
C ILE A 138 -13.54 7.20 21.88
N LEU A 139 -14.43 6.32 21.43
CA LEU A 139 -15.83 6.30 21.87
C LEU A 139 -15.97 6.05 23.38
N CYS A 140 -15.22 5.10 23.94
CA CYS A 140 -15.17 4.88 25.39
C CYS A 140 -14.69 6.14 26.14
N MET A 141 -13.70 6.85 25.62
CA MET A 141 -13.23 8.11 26.22
C MET A 141 -14.29 9.22 26.19
N PHE A 142 -15.17 9.24 25.18
CA PHE A 142 -16.29 10.17 25.09
C PHE A 142 -17.38 9.86 26.12
N PHE A 143 -17.82 8.60 26.22
CA PHE A 143 -18.92 8.21 27.12
C PHE A 143 -18.51 8.12 28.60
N CYS A 144 -17.26 7.80 28.92
CA CYS A 144 -16.80 7.70 30.32
C CYS A 144 -16.48 9.05 30.99
N MET A 145 -17.03 10.17 30.50
CA MET A 145 -16.73 11.54 30.95
C MET A 145 -15.23 11.82 31.10
N TRP A 146 -14.57 12.00 29.96
CA TRP A 146 -13.19 12.49 29.85
C TRP A 146 -12.18 11.70 30.66
N GLY A 147 -11.95 10.48 30.15
CA GLY A 147 -10.62 9.91 30.01
C GLY A 147 -9.81 9.84 31.28
N LYS A 148 -9.94 8.73 32.02
CA LYS A 148 -8.84 8.27 32.87
C LYS A 148 -7.55 8.32 32.05
N THR A 149 -6.50 8.90 32.60
CA THR A 149 -5.19 9.08 31.93
C THR A 149 -4.66 7.80 31.28
N HIS A 150 -5.05 6.63 31.80
CA HIS A 150 -4.80 5.33 31.19
C HIS A 150 -5.33 5.18 29.75
N PHE A 151 -6.56 5.62 29.44
CA PHE A 151 -7.10 5.52 28.09
C PHE A 151 -6.36 6.42 27.10
N VAL A 152 -5.92 7.60 27.54
CA VAL A 152 -5.11 8.51 26.72
C VAL A 152 -3.75 7.90 26.41
N LYS A 153 -3.10 7.27 27.40
CA LYS A 153 -1.84 6.54 27.21
C LYS A 153 -1.98 5.37 26.23
N ILE A 154 -3.06 4.59 26.35
CA ILE A 154 -3.37 3.49 25.43
C ILE A 154 -3.59 4.04 24.01
N LEU A 155 -4.36 5.12 23.86
CA LEU A 155 -4.62 5.74 22.57
C LEU A 155 -3.33 6.27 21.92
N LEU A 156 -2.44 6.89 22.71
CA LEU A 156 -1.13 7.35 22.25
C LEU A 156 -0.27 6.17 21.78
N PHE A 157 -0.17 5.10 22.60
CA PHE A 157 0.60 3.91 22.27
C PHE A 157 0.13 3.25 20.96
N ILE A 158 -1.18 3.04 20.82
CA ILE A 158 -1.78 2.43 19.63
C ILE A 158 -1.58 3.34 18.39
N SER A 159 -1.74 4.65 18.55
CA SER A 159 -1.50 5.61 17.45
C SER A 159 -0.04 5.61 17.00
N THR A 160 0.92 5.50 17.92
CA THR A 160 2.34 5.40 17.60
C THR A 160 2.67 4.10 16.85
N ILE A 161 2.13 2.95 17.28
CA ILE A 161 2.31 1.68 16.56
C ILE A 161 1.71 1.77 15.15
N GLN A 162 0.57 2.45 14.97
CA GLN A 162 -0.01 2.66 13.65
C GLN A 162 0.92 3.44 12.73
N VAL A 163 1.46 4.58 13.19
CA VAL A 163 2.39 5.40 12.39
C VAL A 163 3.60 4.60 11.98
N ILE A 164 4.20 3.87 12.93
CA ILE A 164 5.37 3.03 12.65
C ILE A 164 5.02 1.95 11.62
N SER A 165 3.88 1.27 11.78
CA SER A 165 3.44 0.22 10.87
C SER A 165 3.14 0.75 9.47
N THR A 166 2.50 1.92 9.38
CA THR A 166 2.22 2.61 8.11
C THR A 166 3.53 3.01 7.43
N PHE A 167 4.46 3.64 8.16
CA PHE A 167 5.76 4.02 7.63
C PHE A 167 6.57 2.83 7.08
N PHE A 168 6.67 1.74 7.85
CA PHE A 168 7.37 0.54 7.38
C PHE A 168 6.68 -0.13 6.20
N SER A 169 5.35 -0.14 6.19
CA SER A 169 4.58 -0.60 5.04
C SER A 169 4.93 0.24 3.81
N ASP A 170 4.74 1.54 3.87
CA ASP A 170 5.00 2.48 2.79
C ASP A 170 6.42 2.36 2.24
N TRP A 171 7.42 2.27 3.13
CA TRP A 171 8.81 2.06 2.76
C TRP A 171 9.03 0.72 2.03
N LEU A 172 8.46 -0.37 2.53
CA LEU A 172 8.58 -1.69 1.89
C LEU A 172 7.90 -1.72 0.51
N LEU A 173 6.79 -0.98 0.32
CA LEU A 173 6.15 -0.84 -0.99
C LEU A 173 7.09 -0.13 -1.97
N ILE A 174 7.66 1.00 -1.56
CA ILE A 174 8.60 1.79 -2.38
C ILE A 174 9.80 0.95 -2.78
N VAL A 175 10.44 0.30 -1.81
CA VAL A 175 11.60 -0.56 -2.07
C VAL A 175 11.22 -1.75 -2.94
N GLY A 176 10.07 -2.37 -2.71
CA GLY A 176 9.61 -3.49 -3.50
C GLY A 176 9.28 -3.11 -4.95
N LYS A 177 8.73 -1.91 -5.17
CA LYS A 177 8.48 -1.30 -6.50
C LYS A 177 9.76 -1.02 -7.26
N HIS A 178 10.75 -0.41 -6.62
CA HIS A 178 12.06 -0.18 -7.25
C HIS A 178 12.85 -1.46 -7.53
N LYS A 179 12.68 -2.50 -6.72
CA LYS A 179 13.40 -3.78 -6.88
C LYS A 179 12.60 -4.87 -7.60
N PHE A 180 11.51 -4.51 -8.29
CA PHE A 180 10.66 -5.48 -8.97
C PHE A 180 11.41 -6.32 -9.99
N TYR A 181 12.15 -5.69 -10.91
CA TYR A 181 12.87 -6.44 -11.95
C TYR A 181 14.03 -7.25 -11.40
N GLN A 182 14.70 -6.74 -10.35
CA GLN A 182 15.76 -7.47 -9.66
C GLN A 182 15.23 -8.79 -9.07
N PHE A 183 13.99 -8.81 -8.57
CA PHE A 183 13.35 -10.03 -8.07
C PHE A 183 13.21 -11.11 -9.15
N VAL A 184 12.98 -10.72 -10.41
CA VAL A 184 12.93 -11.66 -11.54
C VAL A 184 14.29 -11.93 -12.17
N ASN A 185 15.40 -11.43 -11.57
CA ASN A 185 16.78 -11.48 -12.07
C ASN A 185 16.98 -10.70 -13.39
N LEU A 186 16.31 -9.56 -13.52
CA LEU A 186 16.52 -8.60 -14.61
C LEU A 186 16.97 -7.26 -14.03
N THR A 187 17.86 -6.56 -14.73
CA THR A 187 18.09 -5.14 -14.44
C THR A 187 16.93 -4.31 -15.01
N GLU A 188 16.70 -3.12 -14.45
CA GLU A 188 15.67 -2.21 -14.97
C GLU A 188 15.99 -1.74 -16.40
N GLU A 189 17.27 -1.56 -16.71
CA GLU A 189 17.73 -1.20 -18.06
C GLU A 189 17.43 -2.30 -19.09
N GLU A 190 17.70 -3.57 -18.77
CA GLU A 190 17.32 -4.69 -19.62
C GLU A 190 15.80 -4.83 -19.75
N ALA A 191 15.07 -4.80 -18.64
CA ALA A 191 13.62 -4.97 -18.62
C ALA A 191 12.92 -3.89 -19.46
N VAL A 192 13.26 -2.62 -19.24
CA VAL A 192 12.57 -1.48 -19.85
C VAL A 192 13.16 -1.13 -21.21
N GLY A 193 14.48 -1.00 -21.28
CA GLY A 193 15.17 -0.53 -22.49
C GLY A 193 15.22 -1.59 -23.59
N LYS A 194 15.45 -2.86 -23.21
CA LYS A 194 15.63 -3.95 -24.18
C LYS A 194 14.35 -4.75 -24.41
N PHE A 195 13.64 -5.14 -23.35
CA PHE A 195 12.45 -5.98 -23.45
C PHE A 195 11.13 -5.19 -23.54
N GLY A 196 11.19 -3.86 -23.52
CA GLY A 196 10.00 -3.00 -23.66
C GLY A 196 9.00 -3.14 -22.52
N LEU A 197 9.42 -3.65 -21.36
CA LEU A 197 8.57 -3.78 -20.18
C LEU A 197 8.36 -2.41 -19.52
N PRO A 198 7.20 -2.18 -18.86
CA PRO A 198 6.88 -0.91 -18.25
C PRO A 198 7.78 -0.62 -17.05
N ARG A 199 8.09 0.65 -16.82
CA ARG A 199 8.78 1.08 -15.59
C ARG A 199 7.91 0.81 -14.37
N THR A 200 8.53 0.35 -13.29
CA THR A 200 7.83 -0.01 -12.04
C THR A 200 7.70 1.16 -11.05
N MET A 201 7.55 2.37 -11.57
CA MET A 201 7.47 3.59 -10.76
C MET A 201 6.16 3.66 -9.96
N ILE A 202 6.24 4.30 -8.80
CA ILE A 202 5.05 4.63 -8.01
C ILE A 202 4.37 5.86 -8.62
N ASP A 203 3.05 5.79 -8.76
CA ASP A 203 2.22 6.92 -9.19
C ASP A 203 2.39 8.10 -8.21
N GLY A 204 2.57 9.31 -8.74
CA GLY A 204 2.69 10.52 -7.93
C GLY A 204 1.47 10.75 -7.03
N PHE A 205 0.27 10.36 -7.48
CA PHE A 205 -0.93 10.42 -6.64
C PHE A 205 -0.83 9.46 -5.44
N LEU A 206 -0.32 8.25 -5.65
CA LEU A 206 -0.09 7.29 -4.58
C LEU A 206 0.94 7.82 -3.57
N LEU A 207 2.04 8.40 -4.06
CA LEU A 207 3.07 8.99 -3.21
C LEU A 207 2.53 10.16 -2.37
N PHE A 208 1.70 11.03 -2.98
CA PHE A 208 1.04 12.13 -2.28
C PHE A 208 0.09 11.62 -1.19
N TYR A 209 -0.67 10.57 -1.49
CA TYR A 209 -1.59 9.94 -0.54
C TYR A 209 -0.83 9.37 0.68
N MET A 210 0.21 8.56 0.45
CA MET A 210 1.04 7.99 1.52
C MET A 210 1.64 9.09 2.41
N GLY A 211 2.16 10.16 1.81
CA GLY A 211 2.69 11.31 2.54
C GLY A 211 1.62 12.03 3.38
N THR A 212 0.44 12.28 2.80
CA THR A 212 -0.67 12.95 3.49
C THR A 212 -1.19 12.11 4.66
N ASP A 213 -1.30 10.79 4.50
CA ASP A 213 -1.73 9.89 5.57
C ASP A 213 -0.76 9.93 6.76
N LEU A 214 0.55 9.84 6.52
CA LEU A 214 1.57 9.96 7.57
C LEU A 214 1.52 11.31 8.30
N VAL A 215 1.33 12.41 7.57
CA VAL A 215 1.19 13.75 8.17
C VAL A 215 -0.02 13.81 9.10
N ILE A 216 -1.17 13.29 8.66
CA ILE A 216 -2.39 13.29 9.48
C ILE A 216 -2.23 12.42 10.71
N GLN A 217 -1.64 11.23 10.59
CA GLN A 217 -1.40 10.37 11.75
C GLN A 217 -0.44 11.03 12.76
N CYS A 218 0.61 11.71 12.30
CA CYS A 218 1.50 12.49 13.18
C CYS A 218 0.76 13.64 13.87
N LEU A 219 -0.10 14.37 13.15
CA LEU A 219 -0.93 15.43 13.73
C LEU A 219 -1.91 14.87 14.78
N THR A 220 -2.51 13.70 14.53
CA THR A 220 -3.38 13.02 15.49
C THR A 220 -2.63 12.68 16.78
N ILE A 221 -1.39 12.18 16.69
CA ILE A 221 -0.54 11.91 17.86
C ILE A 221 -0.26 13.20 18.65
N ILE A 222 0.09 14.29 17.96
CA ILE A 222 0.33 15.60 18.60
C ILE A 222 -0.94 16.08 19.32
N LEU A 223 -2.11 15.94 18.70
CA LEU A 223 -3.39 16.30 19.31
C LEU A 223 -3.70 15.46 20.55
N ILE A 224 -3.42 14.14 20.51
CA ILE A 224 -3.55 13.26 21.68
C ILE A 224 -2.62 13.71 22.81
N PHE A 225 -1.39 14.11 22.49
CA PHE A 225 -0.43 14.62 23.47
C PHE A 225 -0.90 15.94 24.10
N ILE A 226 -1.40 16.88 23.28
CA ILE A 226 -2.00 18.12 23.76
C ILE A 226 -3.21 17.82 24.66
N TYR A 227 -4.09 16.90 24.25
CA TYR A 227 -5.24 16.48 25.04
C TYR A 227 -4.82 15.89 26.40
N TRP A 228 -3.75 15.09 26.41
CA TRP A 228 -3.19 14.56 27.65
C TRP A 228 -2.69 15.67 28.58
N GLY A 229 -1.95 16.65 28.04
CA GLY A 229 -1.49 17.82 28.79
C GLY A 229 -2.63 18.65 29.36
N LEU A 230 -3.70 18.84 28.60
CA LEU A 230 -4.90 19.54 29.08
C LEU A 230 -5.58 18.78 30.22
N ILE A 231 -5.63 17.44 30.17
CA ILE A 231 -6.18 16.61 31.26
C ILE A 231 -5.33 16.71 32.52
N CYS A 232 -4.01 16.51 32.42
CA CYS A 232 -3.10 16.46 33.56
C CYS A 232 -2.77 17.84 34.16
N GLY A 233 -2.92 18.94 33.41
CA GLY A 233 -2.63 20.28 33.91
C GLY A 233 -1.19 20.42 34.40
N LYS A 234 -0.97 20.91 35.63
CA LYS A 234 0.37 21.11 36.21
C LYS A 234 1.13 19.80 36.48
N GLU A 235 0.42 18.68 36.64
CA GLU A 235 1.03 17.37 36.90
C GLU A 235 1.66 16.74 35.64
N PHE A 236 1.41 17.32 34.46
CA PHE A 236 1.95 16.82 33.20
C PHE A 236 3.48 16.81 33.16
N TYR A 237 4.13 17.85 33.70
CA TYR A 237 5.59 17.98 33.71
C TYR A 237 6.31 16.95 34.60
N PHE A 238 5.59 16.26 35.49
CA PHE A 238 6.13 15.21 36.35
C PHE A 238 5.87 13.79 35.81
N LEU A 239 5.09 13.66 34.74
CA LEU A 239 4.60 12.38 34.18
C LEU A 239 5.19 12.04 32.80
N VAL A 240 5.83 13.02 32.14
CA VAL A 240 6.60 12.88 30.89
C VAL A 240 8.06 12.65 31.24
#